data_AF-A0A077ZWL1-F1
#
_entry.id   AF-A0A077ZWL1-F1
#
_cell.length_a   1.000
_cell.length_b   1.000
_cell.length_c   1.000
_cell.angle_alpha   90.00
_cell.angle_beta   90.00
_cell.angle_gamma   90.00
#
_symmetry.space_group_name_H-M   'P 1'
#
loop_
_entity.id
_entity.type
_entity.pdbx_description
1 polymer ?
#
loop_
_entity_poly.entity_id
_entity_poly.type
_entity_poly.pdbx_seq_one_letter_code
_entity_poly.pdbx_strand_id
1 'polypeptide(L)' 'MYAVYHGQEGIKAIAESVHRATAFVASELKKLGYTINTQLFFDTIVVEADAKKTKRQRKTM' A
#
# COMPACT_ATOMS: atom_id res chain seq x y z
N MET A 1 24.81 -9.42 -3.87
CA MET A 1 24.76 -9.07 -5.32
C MET A 1 23.61 -8.14 -5.71
N TYR A 2 22.46 -8.08 -5.00
CA TYR A 2 21.33 -7.21 -5.37
C TYR A 2 21.62 -5.70 -5.34
N ALA A 3 22.11 -5.17 -4.22
CA ALA A 3 22.42 -3.74 -4.09
C ALA A 3 23.56 -3.28 -5.01
N VAL A 4 24.53 -4.15 -5.30
CA VAL A 4 25.63 -3.86 -6.25
C VAL A 4 25.10 -3.78 -7.69
N TYR A 5 24.19 -4.69 -8.06
CA TYR A 5 23.60 -4.73 -9.40
C TYR A 5 22.69 -3.52 -9.65
N HIS A 6 21.85 -3.15 -8.68
CA HIS A 6 20.92 -2.04 -8.82
C HIS A 6 21.55 -0.67 -8.54
N GLY A 7 22.63 -0.61 -7.75
CA GLY A 7 23.21 0.64 -7.29
C GLY A 7 22.24 1.46 -6.43
N GLN A 8 22.71 2.62 -5.94
CA GLN A 8 21.88 3.53 -5.14
C GLN A 8 20.62 3.95 -5.89
N GLU A 9 20.76 4.35 -7.15
CA GLU A 9 19.65 4.86 -7.95
C GLU A 9 18.61 3.78 -8.24
N GLY A 10 19.01 2.54 -8.52
CA GLY A 10 18.08 1.44 -8.77
C GLY A 10 17.30 1.05 -7.51
N ILE A 11 17.98 0.97 -6.35
CA ILE A 11 17.31 0.70 -5.08
C ILE A 11 16.33 1.83 -4.72
N LYS A 12 16.71 3.09 -4.94
CA LYS A 12 15.82 4.23 -4.74
C LYS A 12 14.61 4.18 -5.67
N ALA A 13 14.81 3.89 -6.96
CA ALA A 13 13.72 3.78 -7.93
C ALA A 13 12.73 2.67 -7.57
N ILE A 14 13.21 1.51 -7.09
CA ILE A 14 12.36 0.42 -6.59
C ILE A 14 11.55 0.91 -5.39
N ALA A 15 12.21 1.54 -4.43
CA ALA A 15 11.55 2.02 -3.22
C ALA A 15 10.46 3.06 -3.52
N GLU A 16 10.76 4.04 -4.37
CA GLU A 16 9.77 5.04 -4.79
C GLU A 16 8.59 4.42 -5.55
N SER A 17 8.84 3.39 -6.38
CA SER A 17 7.78 2.71 -7.12
C SER A 17 6.79 2.00 -6.18
N VAL A 18 7.32 1.26 -5.21
CA VAL A 18 6.52 0.57 -4.18
C VAL A 18 5.75 1.60 -3.33
N HIS A 19 6.40 2.69 -2.93
CA HIS A 19 5.75 3.75 -2.16
C HIS A 19 4.62 4.42 -2.95
N ARG A 20 4.85 4.75 -4.23
CA ARG A 20 3.82 5.35 -5.11
C ARG A 20 2.61 4.43 -5.29
N ALA A 21 2.84 3.13 -5.49
CA ALA A 21 1.75 2.16 -5.59
C ALA A 21 0.91 2.12 -4.30
N THR A 22 1.58 2.13 -3.15
CA THR A 22 0.92 2.13 -1.84
C THR A 22 0.14 3.43 -1.60
N ALA A 23 0.72 4.58 -1.96
CA ALA A 23 0.07 5.87 -1.86
C ALA A 23 -1.16 5.98 -2.77
N PHE A 24 -1.08 5.42 -3.97
CA PHE A 24 -2.22 5.32 -4.87
C PHE A 24 -3.36 4.51 -4.23
N VAL A 25 -3.08 3.29 -3.74
CA VAL A 25 -4.07 2.46 -3.05
C VAL A 25 -4.68 3.19 -1.85
N ALA A 26 -3.85 3.85 -1.04
CA ALA A 26 -4.31 4.62 0.10
C ALA A 26 -5.28 5.75 -0.31
N SER A 27 -4.97 6.45 -1.40
CA SER A 27 -5.81 7.52 -1.93
C SER A 27 -7.16 7.01 -2.44
N GLU A 28 -7.18 5.88 -3.13
CA GLU A 28 -8.41 5.28 -3.66
C GLU A 28 -9.30 4.72 -2.55
N LEU A 29 -8.72 4.07 -1.54
CA LEU A 29 -9.47 3.61 -0.37
C LEU A 29 -10.10 4.76 0.41
N LYS A 30 -9.39 5.88 0.56
CA LYS A 30 -9.96 7.11 1.16
C LYS A 30 -11.13 7.64 0.34
N LYS A 31 -11.04 7.68 -0.99
CA LYS A 31 -12.15 8.09 -1.88
C LYS A 31 -13.37 7.17 -1.75
N LEU A 32 -13.15 5.88 -1.52
CA LEU A 32 -14.20 4.89 -1.26
C LEU A 32 -14.79 4.98 0.17
N GLY A 33 -14.30 5.90 1.00
CA GLY A 33 -14.82 6.15 2.36
C GLY A 33 -14.21 5.29 3.46
N TYR A 34 -13.08 4.61 3.20
CA TYR A 34 -12.34 3.90 4.24
C TYR A 34 -11.43 4.84 5.02
N THR A 35 -11.34 4.61 6.34
CA THR A 35 -10.37 5.29 7.21
C THR A 35 -9.01 4.61 7.11
N ILE A 36 -7.94 5.39 6.94
CA ILE A 36 -6.56 4.91 6.99
C ILE A 36 -5.89 5.51 8.22
N ASN A 37 -5.42 4.65 9.12
CA ASN A 37 -4.87 5.05 10.42
C ASN A 37 -3.37 5.39 10.39
N THR A 38 -2.68 5.02 9.32
CA THR A 38 -1.26 5.34 9.10
C THR A 38 -1.11 6.69 8.41
N GLN A 39 -0.57 7.69 9.11
CA GLN A 39 -0.30 9.03 8.56
C GLN A 39 0.97 9.07 7.69
N LEU A 40 2.04 8.42 8.13
CA LEU A 40 3.28 8.23 7.40
C LEU A 40 3.48 6.74 7.15
N PHE A 41 3.81 6.37 5.91
CA PHE A 41 3.99 4.98 5.51
C PHE A 41 4.97 4.89 4.34
N PHE A 42 5.54 3.70 4.17
CA PHE A 42 6.31 3.34 2.98
C PHE A 42 5.46 2.47 2.04
N ASP A 43 5.40 1.17 2.31
CA ASP A 43 4.70 0.17 1.49
C ASP A 43 3.48 -0.47 2.17
N THR A 44 3.22 -0.09 3.43
CA THR A 44 2.23 -0.74 4.28
C THR A 44 1.30 0.30 4.90
N ILE A 45 -0.01 0.08 4.78
CA ILE A 45 -1.06 0.93 5.35
C ILE A 45 -2.01 0.12 6.23
N VAL A 46 -2.55 0.75 7.27
CA VAL A 46 -3.58 0.16 8.14
C VAL A 46 -4.93 0.80 7.83
N VAL A 47 -5.89 -0.03 7.42
CA VAL A 47 -7.21 0.40 6.98
C VAL A 47 -8.25 -0.12 7.98
N GLU A 48 -9.13 0.76 8.44
CA GLU A 48 -10.28 0.36 9.25
C GLU A 48 -11.30 -0.33 8.36
N ALA A 49 -11.67 -1.55 8.70
CA ALA A 49 -12.61 -2.34 7.92
C ALA A 49 -13.66 -3.00 8.82
N ASP A 50 -14.92 -2.98 8.38
CA ASP A 50 -16.00 -3.70 9.03
C ASP A 50 -15.85 -5.20 8.79
N ALA A 51 -15.51 -5.94 9.85
CA ALA A 51 -15.29 -7.39 9.81
C ALA A 51 -16.46 -8.18 9.20
N LYS A 52 -17.71 -7.69 9.29
CA LYS A 52 -18.88 -8.35 8.68
C LYS A 52 -18.92 -8.14 7.17
N LYS A 53 -18.57 -6.94 6.68
CA LYS A 53 -18.53 -6.62 5.24
C LYS A 53 -17.33 -7.26 4.54
N THR A 54 -16.16 -7.25 5.19
CA THR A 54 -14.91 -7.78 4.61
C THR A 54 -14.93 -9.31 4.48
N LYS A 55 -15.55 -10.03 5.42
CA LYS A 55 -15.70 -11.50 5.32
C LYS A 55 -16.57 -11.93 4.15
N ARG A 56 -17.54 -11.11 3.72
CA ARG A 56 -18.41 -11.40 2.58
C ARG A 56 -17.67 -11.24 1.25
N GLN A 57 -16.84 -10.21 1.11
CA GLN A 57 -16.06 -9.95 -0.11
C GLN A 57 -15.03 -11.04 -0.39
N ARG A 58 -14.37 -11.58 0.64
CA ARG A 58 -13.42 -12.71 0.53
C ARG A 58 -14.04 -14.02 -0.01
N LYS A 59 -15.37 -14.18 0.04
CA LYS A 59 -16.06 -15.41 -0.39
C LYS A 59 -16.49 -15.39 -1.86
N THR A 60 -16.35 -14.24 -2.51
CA THR A 60 -16.81 -13.95 -3.89
C THR A 60 -15.66 -13.69 -4.86
N MET A 61 -14.40 -13.80 -4.42
CA MET A 61 -13.19 -13.87 -5.25
C MET A 61 -12.65 -15.29 -5.20
#